data_AF-U7QXT3-F1
#
_entry.id   AF-U7QXT3-F1
#
_cell.length_a   1.000
_cell.length_b   1.000
_cell.length_c   1.000
_cell.angle_alpha   90.00
_cell.angle_beta   90.00
_cell.angle_gamma   90.00
#
_symmetry.space_group_name_H-M   'P 1'
#
loop_
_entity.id
_entity.type
_entity.pdbx_description
1 polymer ?
#
loop_
_entity_poly.entity_id
_entity_poly.type
_entity_poly.pdbx_seq_one_letter_code
_entity_poly.pdbx_strand_id
1 'polypeptide(L)' 'MHTDGGEPNRVERVKNSLPMKRGGQPKEVAQAIAWLLSDEASYVTGNFIDLAGGK' A
#
# COMPACT_ATOMS: atom_id res chain seq x y z
N MET A 1 14.54 -1.26 -4.34
CA MET A 1 13.30 -0.49 -4.64
C MET A 1 13.24 0.92 -4.01
N HIS A 2 13.94 1.23 -2.90
CA HIS A 2 14.19 2.62 -2.47
C HIS A 2 15.69 2.92 -2.36
N THR A 3 16.44 1.99 -1.77
CA THR A 3 17.91 1.98 -1.77
C THR A 3 18.48 2.06 -3.19
N ASP A 4 18.00 1.22 -4.11
CA ASP A 4 18.46 1.22 -5.51
C ASP A 4 18.17 2.54 -6.25
N GLY A 5 17.21 3.32 -5.75
CA GLY A 5 16.86 4.65 -6.27
C GLY A 5 17.59 5.79 -5.56
N GLY A 6 18.60 5.50 -4.73
CA GLY A 6 19.39 6.51 -4.00
C GLY A 6 18.75 7.03 -2.70
N GLU A 7 17.59 6.52 -2.29
CA GLU A 7 16.85 6.98 -1.10
C GLU A 7 16.63 5.84 -0.09
N PRO A 8 17.69 5.26 0.51
CA PRO A 8 17.57 4.12 1.43
C PRO A 8 16.67 4.40 2.64
N ASN A 9 16.60 5.66 3.10
CA ASN A 9 15.82 6.08 4.26
C ASN A 9 14.46 6.71 3.91
N ARG A 10 13.96 6.51 2.68
CA ARG A 10 12.72 7.14 2.21
C ARG A 10 11.54 6.89 3.12
N VAL A 11 11.36 5.65 3.58
CA VAL A 11 10.24 5.25 4.43
C VAL A 11 10.25 6.04 5.74
N GLU A 12 11.40 6.14 6.40
CA GLU A 12 11.56 6.89 7.65
C GLU A 12 11.28 8.38 7.46
N ARG A 13 11.74 8.97 6.35
CA ARG A 13 11.50 10.37 6.04
C ARG A 13 10.01 10.69 5.82
N VAL A 14 9.28 9.80 5.14
CA VAL A 14 7.89 10.08 4.72
C VAL A 14 6.84 9.56 5.69
N LYS A 15 7.15 8.61 6.58
CA LYS A 15 6.14 7.97 7.44
C LYS A 15 5.36 8.98 8.29
N ASN A 16 5.99 10.07 8.70
CA ASN A 16 5.36 11.08 9.55
C ASN A 16 4.24 11.86 8.83
N SER A 17 4.21 11.91 7.50
CA SER A 17 3.10 12.49 6.74
C SER A 17 1.91 11.56 6.57
N LEU A 18 2.06 10.27 6.88
CA LEU A 18 0.98 9.29 6.81
C LEU A 18 0.24 9.24 8.15
N PRO A 19 -1.09 9.08 8.18
CA PRO A 19 -1.80 8.81 9.43
C PRO A 19 -1.31 7.55 10.14
N MET A 20 -0.99 6.48 9.41
CA MET A 20 -0.50 5.22 10.00
C MET A 20 0.94 5.26 10.52
N LYS A 21 1.70 6.35 10.28
CA LYS A 21 3.08 6.54 10.77
C LYS A 21 4.07 5.42 10.43
N ARG A 22 3.83 4.66 9.36
CA ARG A 22 4.72 3.59 8.88
C ARG A 22 4.62 3.39 7.38
N GLY A 23 5.62 2.73 6.80
CA GLY A 23 5.55 2.18 5.45
C GLY A 23 4.62 0.97 5.37
N GLY A 24 3.92 0.84 4.25
CA GLY A 24 3.19 -0.37 3.90
C GLY A 24 4.13 -1.53 3.63
N GLN A 25 3.66 -2.75 3.88
CA GLN A 25 4.38 -3.99 3.62
C GLN A 25 3.86 -4.64 2.33
N PRO A 26 4.73 -5.34 1.56
CA PRO A 26 4.29 -6.05 0.35
C PRO A 26 3.12 -7.01 0.60
N LYS A 27 3.07 -7.64 1.78
CA LYS A 27 1.99 -8.55 2.16
C LYS A 27 0.62 -7.86 2.25
N GLU A 28 0.57 -6.59 2.66
CA GLU A 28 -0.68 -5.82 2.75
C GLU A 28 -1.23 -5.54 1.35
N VAL A 29 -0.35 -5.27 0.38
CA VAL A 29 -0.72 -5.13 -1.04
C VAL A 29 -1.21 -6.46 -1.60
N ALA A 30 -0.49 -7.55 -1.33
CA ALA A 30 -0.90 -8.87 -1.78
C ALA A 30 -2.27 -9.30 -1.22
N GLN A 31 -2.57 -8.96 0.04
CA GLN A 31 -3.87 -9.24 0.66
C GLN A 31 -5.02 -8.48 0.00
N ALA A 32 -4.82 -7.20 -0.32
CA ALA A 32 -5.83 -6.41 -1.04
C ALA A 32 -6.09 -6.97 -2.45
N ILE A 33 -5.02 -7.38 -3.15
CA ILE A 33 -5.14 -8.06 -4.45
C ILE A 33 -5.89 -9.38 -4.29
N ALA A 34 -5.55 -10.19 -3.28
CA ALA A 34 -6.23 -11.46 -3.03
C ALA A 34 -7.73 -11.27 -2.76
N TRP A 35 -8.10 -10.23 -2.00
CA TRP A 35 -9.51 -9.87 -1.79
C TRP A 35 -10.19 -9.44 -3.10
N LEU A 36 -9.54 -8.63 -3.94
CA LEU A 36 -10.11 -8.25 -5.24
C LEU A 36 -10.32 -9.44 -6.19
N LEU A 37 -9.53 -10.51 -6.05
CA LEU A 37 -9.67 -11.74 -6.83
C LEU A 37 -10.66 -12.75 -6.22
N SER A 38 -11.17 -12.47 -5.03
CA SER A 38 -12.07 -13.37 -4.29
C SER A 38 -13.55 -13.10 -4.60
N ASP A 39 -14.40 -14.07 -4.28
CA ASP A 39 -15.86 -13.97 -4.50
C ASP A 39 -16.49 -12.83 -3.66
N GLU A 40 -15.84 -12.46 -2.56
CA GLU A 40 -16.23 -11.36 -1.68
C GLU A 40 -16.20 -9.99 -2.38
N ALA A 41 -15.44 -9.86 -3.47
CA ALA A 41 -15.37 -8.65 -4.29
C ALA A 41 -16.27 -8.69 -5.54
N SER A 42 -17.22 -9.63 -5.62
CA SER A 42 -18.03 -9.91 -6.83
C SER A 42 -18.81 -8.73 -7.43
N TYR A 43 -19.01 -7.63 -6.69
CA TYR A 43 -19.67 -6.42 -7.18
C TYR A 43 -18.73 -5.20 -7.31
N VAL A 44 -17.43 -5.41 -7.14
CA VAL A 44 -16.41 -4.35 -7.22
C VAL A 44 -15.75 -4.39 -8.60
N THR A 45 -15.99 -3.37 -9.41
CA THR A 45 -15.39 -3.24 -10.75
C THR A 45 -15.15 -1.77 -11.10
N GLY A 46 -14.16 -1.48 -11.93
CA GLY A 46 -13.87 -0.13 -12.41
C GLY A 46 -13.43 0.89 -11.35
N ASN A 47 -13.00 0.41 -10.17
CA ASN A 47 -12.62 1.26 -9.04
C ASN A 47 -11.11 1.18 -8.76
N PHE A 48 -10.57 2.25 -8.17
CA PHE A 48 -9.22 2.28 -7.61
C PHE A 48 -9.29 2.10 -6.10
N ILE A 49 -8.35 1.33 -5.53
CA ILE A 49 -8.21 1.13 -4.09
C ILE A 49 -6.85 1.62 -3.64
N ASP A 50 -6.86 2.67 -2.80
CA ASP A 50 -5.63 3.28 -2.29
C ASP A 50 -5.11 2.55 -1.04
N LEU A 51 -3.95 1.91 -1.20
CA LEU A 51 -3.19 1.29 -0.11
C LEU A 51 -2.11 2.25 0.39
N ALA A 52 -2.53 3.44 0.82
CA ALA A 52 -1.64 4.58 1.04
C ALA A 52 -1.39 4.92 2.53
N GLY A 53 -1.76 4.04 3.47
CA GLY A 53 -1.57 4.29 4.91
C GLY A 53 -2.35 5.48 5.45
N GLY A 54 -3.47 5.83 4.79
CA GLY A 54 -4.38 6.91 5.13
C GLY A 54 -4.03 8.28 4.53
N LYS A 55 -3.09 8.34 3.59
CA LYS A 55 -2.76 9.60 2.89
C LYS A 55 -3.94 10.18 2.12
#